data_AF-A0A7Y4IFQ1-F1
#
_entry.id   AF-A0A7Y4IFQ1-F1
#
_cell.length_a   1.000
_cell.length_b   1.000
_cell.length_c   1.000
_cell.angle_alpha   90.00
_cell.angle_beta   90.00
_cell.angle_gamma   90.00
#
_symmetry.space_group_name_H-M   'P 1'
#
loop_
_entity.id
_entity.type
_entity.pdbx_description
1 polymer ?
#
loop_
_entity_poly.entity_id
_entity_poly.type
_entity_poly.pdbx_seq_one_letter_code
_entity_poly.pdbx_strand_id
1 'polypeptide(L)'
;MNRILLAAALFLAPALALADADPRFAKLRDEAEPLGGLGTFLDKFVGACDGPFVDSQCKANAEAFRKKYQGKRLYMIVTEDDATMLTPGPYSLGTGEYSINITPFFPGGSSALTHGAPKKTDGNGNPILPYLTVTGDMPAGWNLQMFNRLFSTRSVRAQIVFTPQSVWTLPKKGGGKSHGVTARIEAIFITEGRSGQAMGLWLNGKDAKKR
;
A
#
# COMPACT_ATOMS: atom_id res chain seq x y z
N MET A 1 -34.14 43.98 17.74
CA MET A 1 -33.73 42.82 18.56
C MET A 1 -33.90 41.56 17.72
N ASN A 2 -32.99 40.58 17.87
CA ASN A 2 -32.82 39.30 17.14
C ASN A 2 -32.21 39.46 15.72
N ARG A 3 -30.91 39.26 15.44
CA ARG A 3 -29.89 38.28 15.87
C ARG A 3 -30.30 36.82 15.68
N ILE A 4 -30.17 36.29 14.47
CA ILE A 4 -29.76 34.90 14.23
C ILE A 4 -28.81 34.89 13.03
N LEU A 5 -27.51 34.89 13.32
CA LEU A 5 -26.45 34.52 12.40
C LEU A 5 -26.41 32.99 12.36
N LEU A 6 -26.84 32.37 11.25
CA LEU A 6 -26.54 30.97 11.01
C LEU A 6 -25.12 30.87 10.43
N ALA A 7 -24.19 30.53 11.31
CA ALA A 7 -22.86 30.10 10.95
C ALA A 7 -22.96 28.81 10.12
N ALA A 8 -22.77 28.94 8.80
CA ALA A 8 -22.42 27.81 7.96
C ALA A 8 -21.02 27.36 8.37
N ALA A 9 -20.97 26.35 9.23
CA ALA A 9 -19.75 25.64 9.56
C ALA A 9 -19.22 25.00 8.27
N LEU A 10 -18.23 25.67 7.66
CA LEU A 10 -17.32 25.02 6.74
C LEU A 10 -16.74 23.81 7.48
N PHE A 11 -17.20 22.61 7.12
CA PHE A 11 -16.43 21.39 7.32
C PHE A 11 -15.15 21.54 6.50
N LEU A 12 -14.14 22.17 7.12
CA LEU A 12 -12.74 22.05 6.76
C LEU A 12 -12.34 20.60 7.00
N ALA A 13 -12.76 19.71 6.10
CA ALA A 13 -12.00 18.50 5.87
C ALA A 13 -10.55 18.96 5.60
N PRO A 14 -9.53 18.35 6.21
CA PRO A 14 -8.17 18.57 5.80
C PRO A 14 -8.06 17.98 4.38
N ALA A 15 -8.40 18.79 3.38
CA ALA A 15 -7.86 18.69 2.05
C ALA A 15 -6.37 18.98 2.18
N LEU A 16 -5.63 18.03 2.77
CA LEU A 16 -4.21 17.92 2.52
C LEU A 16 -4.11 17.91 1.00
N ALA A 17 -3.51 18.96 0.48
CA ALA A 17 -3.34 19.23 -0.93
C ALA A 17 -2.68 18.01 -1.60
N LEU A 18 -3.52 17.08 -2.07
CA LEU A 18 -3.21 15.99 -2.98
C LEU A 18 -3.33 16.50 -4.43
N ALA A 19 -3.12 17.80 -4.64
CA ALA A 19 -3.44 18.52 -5.88
C ALA A 19 -2.63 18.02 -7.11
N ASP A 20 -1.55 17.26 -6.87
CA ASP A 20 -0.75 16.62 -7.92
C ASP A 20 -0.91 15.08 -7.97
N ALA A 21 -1.98 14.54 -7.40
CA ALA A 21 -2.32 13.13 -7.63
C ALA A 21 -2.72 12.94 -9.11
N ASP A 22 -2.11 11.95 -9.78
CA ASP A 22 -2.51 11.57 -11.14
C ASP A 22 -4.03 11.33 -11.17
N PRO A 23 -4.80 11.96 -12.09
CA PRO A 23 -6.27 11.85 -12.09
C PRO A 23 -6.78 10.40 -12.18
N ARG A 24 -6.01 9.52 -12.82
CA ARG A 24 -6.34 8.09 -12.92
C ARG A 24 -6.25 7.41 -11.56
N PHE A 25 -5.25 7.79 -10.74
CA PHE A 25 -5.12 7.32 -9.37
C PHE A 25 -6.19 7.96 -8.47
N ALA A 26 -6.38 9.28 -8.56
CA ALA A 26 -7.32 10.02 -7.74
C ALA A 26 -8.74 9.43 -7.84
N LYS A 27 -9.19 9.10 -9.05
CA LYS A 27 -10.47 8.43 -9.26
C LYS A 27 -10.60 7.12 -8.45
N LEU A 28 -9.59 6.25 -8.52
CA LEU A 28 -9.63 4.97 -7.80
C LEU A 28 -9.56 5.15 -6.28
N ARG A 29 -8.80 6.14 -5.81
CA ARG A 29 -8.71 6.50 -4.39
C ARG A 29 -10.05 7.02 -3.88
N ASP A 30 -10.69 7.93 -4.62
CA ASP A 30 -11.93 8.59 -4.21
C ASP A 30 -13.12 7.62 -4.20
N GLU A 31 -13.03 6.53 -4.97
CA GLU A 31 -13.97 5.40 -4.95
C GLU A 31 -13.67 4.35 -3.85
N ALA A 32 -12.56 4.49 -3.11
CA ALA A 32 -12.12 3.52 -2.10
C ALA A 32 -12.38 4.00 -0.67
N GLU A 33 -12.67 3.05 0.22
CA GLU A 33 -12.84 3.33 1.66
C GLU A 33 -11.44 3.52 2.31
N PRO A 34 -11.16 4.64 3.00
CA PRO A 34 -9.87 4.84 3.65
C PRO A 34 -9.67 3.83 4.78
N LEU A 35 -8.48 3.22 4.82
CA LEU A 35 -8.12 2.25 5.84
C LEU A 35 -7.72 2.98 7.13
N GLY A 36 -8.42 2.70 8.23
CA GLY A 36 -8.08 3.28 9.54
C GLY A 36 -6.75 2.81 10.13
N GLY A 37 -6.16 1.73 9.61
CA GLY A 37 -4.85 1.20 10.01
C GLY A 37 -4.61 -0.22 9.50
N LEU A 38 -3.44 -0.47 8.91
CA LEU A 38 -3.15 -1.75 8.27
C LEU A 38 -3.07 -2.91 9.27
N GLY A 39 -2.34 -2.75 10.39
CA GLY A 39 -2.22 -3.80 11.41
C GLY A 39 -3.58 -4.25 11.96
N THR A 40 -4.40 -3.30 12.43
CA THR A 40 -5.74 -3.60 12.96
C THR A 40 -6.65 -4.25 11.92
N PHE A 41 -6.55 -3.85 10.66
CA PHE A 41 -7.28 -4.50 9.57
C PHE A 41 -6.81 -5.95 9.39
N LEU A 42 -5.51 -6.18 9.33
CA LEU A 42 -4.92 -7.52 9.16
C LEU A 42 -5.28 -8.44 10.32
N ASP A 43 -5.19 -7.97 11.56
CA ASP A 43 -5.53 -8.77 12.75
C ASP A 43 -6.99 -9.26 12.70
N LYS A 44 -7.93 -8.37 12.33
CA LYS A 44 -9.36 -8.69 12.20
C LYS A 44 -9.65 -9.58 10.99
N PHE A 45 -8.98 -9.34 9.87
CA PHE A 45 -9.21 -10.09 8.63
C PHE A 45 -8.62 -11.49 8.70
N VAL A 46 -7.41 -11.63 9.23
CA VAL A 46 -6.79 -12.95 9.48
C VAL A 46 -7.56 -13.68 10.55
N GLY A 47 -7.85 -13.02 11.68
CA GLY A 47 -8.44 -13.67 12.85
C GLY A 47 -7.46 -14.68 13.43
N ALA A 48 -6.60 -14.26 14.35
CA ALA A 48 -5.64 -15.13 15.06
C ALA A 48 -6.35 -16.05 16.06
N CYS A 49 -7.24 -16.91 15.56
CA CYS A 49 -8.05 -17.84 16.31
C CYS A 49 -7.33 -19.18 16.50
N ASP A 50 -6.06 -19.15 16.95
CA ASP A 50 -5.23 -20.35 17.17
C ASP A 50 -5.16 -20.70 18.67
N GLY A 51 -5.42 -21.98 19.01
CA GLY A 51 -5.36 -22.51 20.38
C GLY A 51 -6.44 -23.57 20.70
N PRO A 52 -6.27 -24.38 21.76
CA PRO A 52 -7.23 -25.43 22.14
C PRO A 52 -8.55 -24.89 22.73
N PHE A 53 -8.62 -23.61 23.08
CA PHE A 53 -9.80 -22.95 23.67
C PHE A 53 -10.32 -21.79 22.81
N VAL A 54 -10.17 -21.90 21.50
CA VAL A 54 -10.66 -20.87 20.58
C VAL A 54 -12.17 -20.90 20.55
N ASP A 55 -12.78 -19.80 20.97
CA ASP A 55 -14.22 -19.59 20.90
C ASP A 55 -14.69 -19.61 19.43
N SER A 56 -15.75 -20.37 19.17
CA SER A 56 -16.52 -20.35 17.92
C SER A 56 -16.85 -18.92 17.47
N GLN A 57 -17.02 -18.00 18.43
CA GLN A 57 -17.26 -16.59 18.19
C GLN A 57 -16.08 -15.89 17.49
N CYS A 58 -14.84 -16.27 17.76
CA CYS A 58 -13.65 -15.70 17.10
C CYS A 58 -13.68 -15.96 15.58
N LYS A 59 -13.93 -17.21 15.19
CA LYS A 59 -14.01 -17.61 13.77
C LYS A 59 -15.18 -16.92 13.08
N ALA A 60 -16.35 -16.89 13.72
CA ALA A 60 -17.53 -16.20 13.19
C ALA A 60 -17.29 -14.70 12.98
N ASN A 61 -16.61 -14.03 13.92
CA ASN A 61 -16.27 -12.61 13.81
C ASN A 61 -15.30 -12.33 12.66
N ALA A 62 -14.27 -13.16 12.50
CA ALA A 62 -13.31 -13.03 11.39
C ALA A 62 -14.01 -13.25 10.04
N GLU A 63 -14.88 -14.26 9.92
CA GLU A 63 -15.66 -14.51 8.71
C GLU A 63 -16.63 -13.37 8.40
N ALA A 64 -17.35 -12.85 9.40
CA ALA A 64 -18.23 -11.70 9.24
C ALA A 64 -17.45 -10.46 8.79
N PHE A 65 -16.25 -10.24 9.34
CA PHE A 65 -15.37 -9.16 8.93
C PHE A 65 -14.91 -9.32 7.48
N ARG A 66 -14.50 -10.53 7.06
CA ARG A 66 -14.13 -10.81 5.66
C ARG A 66 -15.30 -10.56 4.71
N LYS A 67 -16.51 -11.03 5.05
CA LYS A 67 -17.73 -10.80 4.27
C LYS A 67 -18.04 -9.31 4.12
N LYS A 68 -17.87 -8.51 5.17
CA LYS A 68 -18.05 -7.04 5.12
C LYS A 68 -17.11 -6.37 4.11
N TYR A 69 -15.91 -6.88 3.93
CA TYR A 69 -14.88 -6.31 3.05
C TYR A 69 -14.75 -7.02 1.70
N GLN A 70 -15.57 -8.05 1.44
CA GLN A 70 -15.55 -8.77 0.17
C GLN A 70 -15.92 -7.82 -0.98
N GLY A 71 -15.02 -7.68 -1.95
CA GLY A 71 -15.22 -6.82 -3.12
C GLY A 71 -15.10 -5.32 -2.84
N LYS A 72 -14.84 -4.89 -1.61
CA LYS A 72 -14.63 -3.48 -1.28
C LYS A 72 -13.23 -3.02 -1.69
N ARG A 73 -13.15 -1.84 -2.29
CA ARG A 73 -11.88 -1.15 -2.50
C ARG A 73 -11.49 -0.39 -1.24
N LEU A 74 -10.25 -0.58 -0.84
CA LEU A 74 -9.64 0.06 0.31
C LEU A 74 -8.45 0.89 -0.15
N TYR A 75 -8.23 1.99 0.55
CA TYR A 75 -7.12 2.90 0.31
C TYR A 75 -6.23 3.02 1.54
N MET A 76 -4.92 2.95 1.36
CA MET A 76 -3.96 3.21 2.44
C MET A 76 -2.78 4.05 1.96
N ILE A 77 -2.18 4.77 2.90
CA ILE A 77 -0.93 5.49 2.72
C ILE A 77 0.15 4.72 3.46
N VAL A 78 1.23 4.41 2.75
CA VAL A 78 2.48 3.92 3.31
C VAL A 78 3.40 5.12 3.44
N THR A 79 3.57 5.57 4.68
CA THR A 79 4.46 6.68 5.04
C THR A 79 5.92 6.30 4.86
N GLU A 80 6.80 7.31 4.87
CA GLU A 80 8.22 7.14 4.57
C GLU A 80 8.91 6.05 5.41
N ASP A 81 8.60 5.98 6.70
CA ASP A 81 9.19 5.01 7.62
C ASP A 81 8.80 3.57 7.33
N ASP A 82 7.67 3.37 6.67
CA ASP A 82 7.09 2.06 6.37
C ASP A 82 7.31 1.65 4.91
N ALA A 83 7.81 2.56 4.06
CA ALA A 83 8.01 2.36 2.62
C ALA A 83 9.22 1.47 2.26
N THR A 84 9.58 0.53 3.14
CA THR A 84 10.72 -0.39 2.97
C THR A 84 10.60 -1.32 1.76
N MET A 85 9.41 -1.41 1.18
CA MET A 85 9.16 -2.22 0.00
C MET A 85 9.53 -1.55 -1.32
N LEU A 86 9.86 -0.26 -1.30
CA LEU A 86 10.26 0.51 -2.46
C LEU A 86 11.79 0.52 -2.57
N THR A 87 12.32 0.16 -3.73
CA THR A 87 13.75 0.20 -4.00
C THR A 87 14.03 0.85 -5.35
N PRO A 88 15.14 1.59 -5.48
CA PRO A 88 15.53 2.15 -6.77
C PRO A 88 15.88 1.00 -7.73
N GLY A 89 15.35 1.06 -8.94
CA GLY A 89 15.73 0.18 -10.04
C GLY A 89 16.80 0.83 -10.95
N PRO A 90 17.10 0.20 -12.11
CA PRO A 90 18.00 0.76 -13.10
C PRO A 90 17.62 2.18 -13.57
N TYR A 91 18.64 2.92 -13.98
CA TYR A 91 18.53 4.23 -14.65
C TYR A 91 19.16 4.17 -16.04
N SER A 92 18.46 4.70 -17.04
CA SER A 92 18.90 4.77 -18.42
C SER A 92 19.45 6.15 -18.75
N LEU A 93 20.77 6.24 -19.00
CA LEU A 93 21.42 7.49 -19.41
C LEU A 93 20.95 7.98 -20.79
N GLY A 94 20.54 7.06 -21.67
CA GLY A 94 20.10 7.40 -23.02
C GLY A 94 18.68 7.97 -23.07
N THR A 95 17.79 7.55 -22.17
CA THR A 95 16.38 8.00 -22.13
C THR A 95 16.08 8.95 -20.98
N GLY A 96 16.96 9.07 -19.97
CA GLY A 96 16.70 9.85 -18.76
C GLY A 96 15.70 9.19 -17.81
N GLU A 97 15.36 7.92 -18.04
CA GLU A 97 14.33 7.20 -17.31
C GLU A 97 14.93 6.41 -16.15
N TYR A 98 14.27 6.47 -14.99
CA TYR A 98 14.54 5.55 -13.88
C TYR A 98 13.40 4.53 -13.77
N SER A 99 13.66 3.49 -12.98
CA SER A 99 12.65 2.55 -12.54
C SER A 99 12.61 2.46 -11.01
N ILE A 100 11.47 2.06 -10.47
CA ILE A 100 11.28 1.78 -9.05
C ILE A 100 10.71 0.37 -8.94
N ASN A 101 11.38 -0.47 -8.16
CA ASN A 101 10.91 -1.80 -7.83
C ASN A 101 10.09 -1.75 -6.55
N ILE A 102 8.93 -2.39 -6.60
CA ILE A 102 7.96 -2.46 -5.52
C ILE A 102 7.84 -3.93 -5.15
N THR A 103 8.29 -4.30 -3.95
CA THR A 103 7.96 -5.60 -3.38
C THR A 103 6.53 -5.51 -2.86
N PRO A 104 5.54 -6.26 -3.39
CA PRO A 104 4.16 -6.08 -2.97
C PRO A 104 3.87 -6.81 -1.66
N PHE A 105 4.63 -6.47 -0.62
CA PHE A 105 4.56 -7.00 0.75
C PHE A 105 4.50 -5.82 1.72
N PHE A 106 3.35 -5.63 2.35
CA PHE A 106 3.08 -4.51 3.24
C PHE A 106 2.84 -5.05 4.66
N PRO A 107 3.85 -4.97 5.55
CA PRO A 107 3.75 -5.53 6.89
C PRO A 107 2.78 -4.73 7.77
N GLY A 108 2.09 -5.42 8.68
CA GLY A 108 1.28 -4.79 9.72
C GLY A 108 1.07 -5.74 10.89
N GLY A 109 1.69 -5.42 12.03
CA GLY A 109 1.67 -6.30 13.20
C GLY A 109 2.39 -7.63 12.93
N SER A 110 1.72 -8.75 13.17
CA SER A 110 2.24 -10.11 12.95
C SER A 110 1.99 -10.65 11.54
N SER A 111 1.28 -9.89 10.71
CA SER A 111 0.77 -10.26 9.38
C SER A 111 1.29 -9.32 8.29
N ALA A 112 0.97 -9.63 7.03
CA ALA A 112 1.19 -8.70 5.92
C ALA A 112 0.06 -8.73 4.89
N LEU A 113 -0.16 -7.59 4.23
CA LEU A 113 -0.94 -7.51 3.00
C LEU A 113 -0.02 -7.77 1.81
N THR A 114 -0.45 -8.60 0.86
CA THR A 114 0.35 -8.92 -0.33
C THR A 114 -0.45 -8.79 -1.63
N HIS A 115 0.22 -8.42 -2.73
CA HIS A 115 -0.41 -8.57 -4.05
C HIS A 115 -0.35 -10.02 -4.50
N GLY A 116 -1.50 -10.67 -4.59
CA GLY A 116 -1.55 -12.12 -4.81
C GLY A 116 -1.11 -12.91 -3.57
N ALA A 117 -1.27 -14.23 -3.62
CA ALA A 117 -0.85 -15.12 -2.55
C ALA A 117 0.60 -15.59 -2.78
N PRO A 118 1.53 -15.38 -1.84
CA PRO A 118 2.85 -15.96 -1.95
C PRO A 118 2.74 -17.49 -1.86
N LYS A 119 3.47 -18.19 -2.73
CA LYS A 119 3.39 -19.67 -2.84
C LYS A 119 4.57 -20.39 -2.20
N LYS A 120 5.64 -19.66 -1.87
CA LYS A 120 6.90 -20.20 -1.39
C LYS A 120 7.65 -19.16 -0.56
N THR A 121 8.60 -19.64 0.24
CA THR A 121 9.51 -18.81 1.03
C THR A 121 10.94 -18.93 0.53
N ASP A 122 11.77 -17.93 0.82
CA ASP A 122 13.22 -17.99 0.63
C ASP A 122 13.91 -18.86 1.71
N GLY A 123 15.24 -18.93 1.64
CA GLY A 123 16.05 -19.67 2.61
C GLY A 123 15.99 -19.13 4.05
N ASN A 124 15.43 -17.94 4.27
CA ASN A 124 15.22 -17.29 5.57
C ASN A 124 13.76 -17.40 6.04
N GLY A 125 12.87 -18.01 5.24
CA GLY A 125 11.45 -18.13 5.57
C GLY A 125 10.60 -16.91 5.18
N ASN A 126 11.15 -15.97 4.40
CA ASN A 126 10.41 -14.81 3.92
C ASN A 126 9.58 -15.18 2.68
N PRO A 127 8.32 -14.71 2.56
CA PRO A 127 7.52 -14.93 1.36
C PRO A 127 8.19 -14.37 0.09
N ILE A 128 8.22 -15.16 -0.98
CA ILE A 128 8.73 -14.72 -2.29
C ILE A 128 7.57 -14.17 -3.12
N LEU A 129 7.69 -12.92 -3.56
CA LEU A 129 6.73 -12.23 -4.42
C LEU A 129 7.46 -11.59 -5.62
N PRO A 130 6.88 -11.60 -6.83
CA PRO A 130 7.44 -10.88 -7.96
C PRO A 130 7.37 -9.38 -7.71
N TYR A 131 8.41 -8.65 -8.13
CA TYR A 131 8.37 -7.19 -8.09
C TYR A 131 7.30 -6.65 -9.04
N LEU A 132 6.66 -5.56 -8.61
CA LEU A 132 6.00 -4.64 -9.51
C LEU A 132 7.01 -3.56 -9.87
N THR A 133 6.96 -3.06 -11.10
CA THR A 133 7.88 -2.02 -11.56
C THR A 133 7.07 -0.85 -12.10
N VAL A 134 7.52 0.35 -11.75
CA VAL A 134 7.07 1.59 -12.39
C VAL A 134 8.27 2.33 -12.94
N THR A 135 8.05 3.14 -13.96
CA THR A 135 9.06 4.02 -14.52
C THR A 135 8.68 5.48 -14.35
N GLY A 136 9.68 6.35 -14.40
CA GLY A 136 9.51 7.80 -14.36
C GLY A 136 10.68 8.51 -15.01
N ASP A 137 10.50 9.79 -15.29
CA ASP A 137 11.53 10.65 -15.84
C ASP A 137 12.26 11.36 -14.71
N MET A 138 13.59 11.41 -14.80
CA MET A 138 14.39 12.15 -13.83
C MET A 138 13.96 13.62 -13.83
N PRO A 139 13.54 14.18 -12.69
CA PRO A 139 13.19 15.59 -12.61
C PRO A 139 14.35 16.50 -12.98
N ALA A 140 14.04 17.69 -13.49
CA ALA A 140 15.05 18.70 -13.80
C ALA A 140 15.90 18.99 -12.55
N GLY A 141 17.23 18.93 -12.71
CA GLY A 141 18.19 19.17 -11.63
C GLY A 141 18.45 17.98 -10.71
N TRP A 142 17.75 16.84 -10.88
CA TRP A 142 18.11 15.61 -10.19
C TRP A 142 19.22 14.86 -10.92
N ASN A 143 20.06 14.17 -10.15
CA ASN A 143 21.00 13.20 -10.67
C ASN A 143 20.75 11.83 -10.00
N LEU A 144 21.45 10.79 -10.48
CA LEU A 144 21.28 9.43 -9.97
C LEU A 144 21.58 9.32 -8.47
N GLN A 145 22.56 10.09 -7.96
CA GLN A 145 22.88 10.09 -6.53
C GLN A 145 21.74 10.68 -5.69
N MET A 146 21.11 11.76 -6.16
CA MET A 146 19.93 12.36 -5.52
C MET A 146 18.76 11.39 -5.52
N PHE A 147 18.48 10.75 -6.66
CA PHE A 147 17.41 9.75 -6.76
C PHE A 147 17.61 8.59 -5.77
N ASN A 148 18.81 7.98 -5.75
CA ASN A 148 19.12 6.90 -4.81
C ASN A 148 19.03 7.35 -3.35
N ARG A 149 19.40 8.61 -3.07
CA ARG A 149 19.32 9.18 -1.72
C ARG A 149 17.89 9.20 -1.20
N LEU A 150 16.88 9.45 -2.03
CA LEU A 150 15.48 9.47 -1.57
C LEU A 150 15.06 8.14 -0.93
N PHE A 151 15.56 7.02 -1.42
CA PHE A 151 15.26 5.70 -0.85
C PHE A 151 16.06 5.46 0.43
N SER A 152 17.34 5.81 0.45
CA SER A 152 18.19 5.61 1.64
C SER A 152 17.82 6.54 2.80
N THR A 153 17.31 7.74 2.51
CA THR A 153 16.84 8.70 3.51
C THR A 153 15.36 8.57 3.84
N ARG A 154 14.68 7.53 3.33
CA ARG A 154 13.23 7.32 3.52
C ARG A 154 12.46 8.60 3.23
N SER A 155 12.51 9.03 1.97
CA SER A 155 11.85 10.25 1.50
C SER A 155 10.90 9.94 0.34
N VAL A 156 10.39 8.71 0.32
CA VAL A 156 9.44 8.22 -0.69
C VAL A 156 8.21 7.70 0.04
N ARG A 157 7.03 8.07 -0.46
CA ARG A 157 5.72 7.58 0.03
C ARG A 157 5.04 6.77 -1.06
N ALA A 158 4.22 5.81 -0.64
CA ALA A 158 3.31 5.10 -1.53
C ALA A 158 1.87 5.26 -1.07
N GLN A 159 0.99 5.44 -2.05
CA GLN A 159 -0.46 5.42 -1.86
C GLN A 159 -1.02 4.24 -2.64
N ILE A 160 -1.86 3.43 -1.99
CA ILE A 160 -2.24 2.11 -2.52
C ILE A 160 -3.75 1.98 -2.49
N VAL A 161 -4.32 1.54 -3.61
CA VAL A 161 -5.72 1.11 -3.71
C VAL A 161 -5.76 -0.38 -3.97
N PHE A 162 -6.50 -1.12 -3.14
CA PHE A 162 -6.56 -2.57 -3.20
C PHE A 162 -7.92 -3.14 -2.81
N THR A 163 -8.21 -4.35 -3.30
CA THR A 163 -9.34 -5.16 -2.86
C THR A 163 -8.82 -6.39 -2.09
N PRO A 164 -9.14 -6.58 -0.80
CA PRO A 164 -8.75 -7.79 -0.08
C PRO A 164 -9.51 -9.01 -0.61
N GLN A 165 -8.85 -10.17 -0.63
CA GLN A 165 -9.38 -11.39 -1.24
C GLN A 165 -9.49 -12.55 -0.24
N SER A 166 -8.36 -13.01 0.30
CA SER A 166 -8.31 -14.21 1.14
C SER A 166 -7.14 -14.16 2.13
N VAL A 167 -7.17 -15.04 3.12
CA VAL A 167 -6.02 -15.27 4.00
C VAL A 167 -5.06 -16.25 3.32
N TRP A 168 -3.76 -15.98 3.38
CA TRP A 168 -2.72 -16.94 3.02
C TRP A 168 -1.92 -17.34 4.26
N THR A 169 -1.35 -18.53 4.22
CA THR A 169 -0.51 -19.07 5.28
C THR A 169 0.65 -19.84 4.67
N LEU A 170 1.86 -19.59 5.16
CA LEU A 170 3.09 -20.28 4.75
C LEU A 170 3.82 -20.85 5.98
N PRO A 171 4.55 -21.96 5.84
CA PRO A 171 5.40 -22.46 6.91
C PRO A 171 6.58 -21.49 7.14
N LYS A 172 6.97 -21.29 8.41
CA LYS A 172 8.20 -20.56 8.77
C LYS A 172 9.35 -21.53 8.98
N LYS A 173 10.56 -21.09 8.64
CA LYS A 173 11.80 -21.79 9.01
C LYS A 173 11.96 -21.74 10.54
N GLY A 174 12.20 -22.89 11.17
CA GLY A 174 12.29 -23.00 12.63
C GLY A 174 10.96 -23.27 13.35
N GLY A 175 9.87 -23.50 12.62
CA GLY A 175 8.56 -23.84 13.17
C GLY A 175 7.56 -22.67 13.14
N GLY A 176 6.27 -23.02 13.21
CA GLY A 176 5.17 -22.06 13.11
C GLY A 176 4.78 -21.70 11.68
N LYS A 177 3.91 -20.68 11.55
CA LYS A 177 3.34 -20.24 10.27
C LYS A 177 3.44 -18.72 10.14
N SER A 178 3.72 -18.23 8.94
CA SER A 178 3.46 -16.84 8.54
C SER A 178 2.08 -16.78 7.90
N HIS A 179 1.36 -15.70 8.13
CA HIS A 179 0.05 -15.51 7.58
C HIS A 179 -0.13 -14.06 7.14
N GLY A 180 -1.12 -13.84 6.29
CA GLY A 180 -1.43 -12.50 5.80
C GLY A 180 -2.65 -12.50 4.93
N VAL A 181 -2.90 -11.35 4.31
CA VAL A 181 -4.05 -11.12 3.45
C VAL A 181 -3.59 -10.95 2.02
N THR A 182 -4.08 -11.80 1.14
CA THR A 182 -3.96 -11.63 -0.30
C THR A 182 -4.91 -10.52 -0.73
N ALA A 183 -4.40 -9.59 -1.52
CA ALA A 183 -5.17 -8.55 -2.14
C ALA A 183 -4.89 -8.42 -3.64
N ARG A 184 -5.90 -7.96 -4.37
CA ARG A 184 -5.72 -7.40 -5.70
C ARG A 184 -5.40 -5.93 -5.54
N ILE A 185 -4.16 -5.55 -5.80
CA ILE A 185 -3.78 -4.14 -5.89
C ILE A 185 -4.27 -3.64 -7.24
N GLU A 186 -4.99 -2.53 -7.24
CA GLU A 186 -5.50 -1.86 -8.44
C GLU A 186 -4.63 -0.67 -8.81
N ALA A 187 -4.05 0.00 -7.80
CA ALA A 187 -3.17 1.14 -8.03
C ALA A 187 -2.10 1.29 -6.95
N ILE A 188 -0.90 1.72 -7.37
CA ILE A 188 0.16 2.22 -6.49
C ILE A 188 0.67 3.53 -7.06
N PHE A 189 0.57 4.60 -6.29
CA PHE A 189 1.11 5.91 -6.66
C PHE A 189 2.26 6.27 -5.73
N ILE A 190 3.42 6.55 -6.32
CA ILE A 190 4.65 6.82 -5.60
C ILE A 190 4.99 8.29 -5.74
N THR A 191 5.31 8.92 -4.62
CA THR A 191 5.66 10.34 -4.54
C THR A 191 6.87 10.57 -3.66
N GLU A 192 7.59 11.66 -3.89
CA GLU A 192 8.57 12.16 -2.93
C GLU A 192 7.84 12.69 -1.68
N GLY A 193 8.36 12.38 -0.50
CA GLY A 193 7.66 12.56 0.78
C GLY A 193 7.43 14.02 1.15
N ARG A 194 8.38 14.93 0.87
CA ARG A 194 8.25 16.34 1.23
C ARG A 194 7.43 17.16 0.23
N SER A 195 7.77 17.05 -1.05
CA SER A 195 7.20 17.84 -2.14
C SER A 195 5.91 17.26 -2.70
N GLY A 196 5.64 15.97 -2.47
CA GLY A 196 4.54 15.26 -3.13
C GLY A 196 4.77 15.02 -4.62
N GLN A 197 5.97 15.32 -5.14
CA GLN A 197 6.29 15.16 -6.55
C GLN A 197 6.07 13.70 -6.98
N ALA A 198 5.29 13.51 -8.03
CA ALA A 198 5.02 12.19 -8.61
C ALA A 198 6.31 11.53 -9.11
N MET A 199 6.56 10.31 -8.65
CA MET A 199 7.72 9.51 -9.05
C MET A 199 7.34 8.27 -9.88
N GLY A 200 6.11 7.79 -9.77
CA GLY A 200 5.69 6.64 -10.56
C GLY A 200 4.26 6.24 -10.28
N LEU A 201 3.65 5.56 -11.23
CA LEU A 201 2.28 5.09 -11.13
C LEU A 201 2.16 3.69 -11.69
N TRP A 202 1.67 2.78 -10.87
CA TRP A 202 1.29 1.43 -11.26
C TRP A 202 -0.24 1.36 -11.28
N LEU A 203 -0.84 0.89 -12.37
CA LEU A 203 -2.29 0.74 -12.51
C LEU A 203 -2.64 -0.59 -13.19
N ASN A 204 -3.60 -1.30 -12.61
CA ASN A 204 -4.25 -2.48 -13.20
C ASN A 204 -3.25 -3.49 -13.80
N GLY A 205 -2.21 -3.84 -13.04
CA GLY A 205 -1.25 -4.87 -13.46
C GLY A 205 -0.01 -4.37 -14.16
N LYS A 206 0.14 -3.07 -14.43
CA LYS A 206 1.25 -2.54 -15.23
C LYS A 206 1.72 -1.15 -14.81
N ASP A 207 2.93 -0.84 -15.23
CA ASP A 207 3.45 0.53 -15.26
C ASP A 207 2.53 1.44 -16.08
N ALA A 208 2.24 2.62 -15.54
CA ALA A 208 1.31 3.59 -16.08
C ALA A 208 1.92 4.99 -16.18
N LYS A 209 3.22 5.07 -16.46
CA LYS A 209 3.92 6.31 -16.84
C LYS A 209 3.10 7.13 -17.85
N LYS A 210 3.02 8.45 -17.63
CA LYS A 210 2.45 9.38 -18.63
C LYS A 210 3.43 9.43 -19.81
N ARG A 211 2.92 9.12 -21.01
CA ARG A 211 3.65 9.30 -22.26
C ARG A 211 3.55 10.74 -22.73
#